data_AF-A0A3S3N3N5-F1
#
_entry.id   AF-A0A3S3N3N5-F1
#
_cell.length_a   1.000
_cell.length_b   1.000
_cell.length_c   1.000
_cell.angle_alpha   90.00
_cell.angle_beta   90.00
_cell.angle_gamma   90.00
#
_symmetry.space_group_name_H-M   'P 1'
#
loop_
_entity.id
_entity.type
_entity.pdbx_description
1 polymer ?
#
loop_
_entity_poly.entity_id
_entity_poly.type
_entity_poly.pdbx_seq_one_letter_code
_entity_poly.pdbx_strand_id
1 'polypeptide(L)'
;MKEIIIVNDGSKDGSSEAIASLGRREPRVHVLTTAGIGLSSARNLAIRHAAGDLIAILDGDDFWAEDKLERQLAVLGNGCKAGLVYGDFVDFSAPDLSDALHVAVRRYRADQCDTLRTYFLLDGPII
;
A
#
# COMPACT_ATOMS: atom_id res chain seq x y z
N MET A 1 -6.90 3.34 15.81
CA MET A 1 -5.50 2.91 16.09
C MET A 1 -4.69 3.09 14.81
N LYS A 2 -3.38 3.39 14.87
CA LYS A 2 -2.50 3.44 13.70
C LYS A 2 -1.39 2.42 13.90
N GLU A 3 -1.24 1.50 12.96
CA GLU A 3 -0.26 0.41 13.00
C GLU A 3 0.40 0.27 11.63
N ILE A 4 1.56 -0.38 11.60
CA ILE A 4 2.32 -0.71 10.41
C ILE A 4 2.67 -2.20 10.52
N ILE A 5 2.23 -3.01 9.57
CA ILE A 5 2.55 -4.43 9.52
C ILE A 5 3.51 -4.65 8.36
N ILE A 6 4.73 -5.07 8.68
CA ILE A 6 5.77 -5.39 7.69
C ILE A 6 5.87 -6.90 7.61
N VAL A 7 5.70 -7.46 6.41
CA VAL A 7 5.94 -8.88 6.15
C VAL A 7 7.26 -9.02 5.41
N ASN A 8 8.25 -9.57 6.09
CA ASN A 8 9.49 -10.01 5.46
C ASN A 8 9.31 -11.43 4.92
N ASP A 9 9.23 -11.54 3.60
CA ASP A 9 8.99 -12.80 2.93
C ASP A 9 10.27 -13.49 2.44
N GLY A 10 11.27 -13.57 3.32
CA GLY A 10 12.51 -14.29 3.06
C GLY A 10 13.63 -13.45 2.42
N SER A 11 13.73 -12.17 2.78
CA SER A 11 14.83 -11.30 2.35
C SER A 11 16.21 -11.84 2.73
N LYS A 12 17.19 -11.61 1.86
CA LYS A 12 18.59 -12.09 1.98
C LYS A 12 19.63 -10.97 2.01
N ASP A 13 19.20 -9.72 1.96
CA ASP A 13 20.00 -8.52 1.73
C ASP A 13 20.14 -7.62 2.98
N GLY A 14 19.91 -8.19 4.18
CA GLY A 14 19.98 -7.45 5.45
C GLY A 14 18.68 -6.74 5.84
N SER A 15 17.64 -6.79 4.99
CA SER A 15 16.33 -6.21 5.30
C SER A 15 15.72 -6.79 6.59
N SER A 16 15.92 -8.09 6.84
CA SER A 16 15.45 -8.80 8.03
C SER A 16 15.91 -8.13 9.33
N GLU A 17 17.19 -7.80 9.43
CA GLU A 17 17.80 -7.17 10.61
C GLU A 17 17.32 -5.73 10.77
N ALA A 18 17.21 -4.99 9.67
CA ALA A 18 16.79 -3.60 9.65
C ALA A 18 15.35 -3.44 10.18
N ILE A 19 14.41 -4.22 9.64
CA ILE A 19 13.01 -4.14 10.07
C ILE A 19 12.82 -4.69 11.49
N ALA A 20 13.56 -5.72 11.90
CA ALA A 20 13.49 -6.22 13.27
C ALA A 20 13.98 -5.16 14.27
N SER A 21 15.01 -4.39 13.91
CA SER A 21 15.47 -3.24 14.67
C SER A 21 14.43 -2.12 14.72
N LEU A 22 13.71 -1.88 13.62
CA LEU A 22 12.61 -0.92 13.58
C LEU A 22 11.46 -1.34 14.50
N GLY A 23 10.99 -2.58 14.41
CA GLY A 23 9.90 -3.10 15.25
C GLY A 23 10.22 -3.10 16.75
N ARG A 24 11.50 -3.19 17.13
CA ARG A 24 11.91 -3.01 18.54
C ARG A 24 11.83 -1.56 19.02
N ARG A 25 11.94 -0.58 18.11
CA ARG A 25 12.03 0.86 18.45
C ARG A 25 10.72 1.60 18.24
N GLU A 26 9.88 1.15 17.31
CA GLU A 26 8.59 1.76 17.00
C GLU A 26 7.47 0.78 17.40
N PRO A 27 6.75 1.03 18.51
CA PRO A 27 5.70 0.15 19.02
C PRO A 27 4.54 -0.09 18.06
N ARG A 28 4.33 0.80 17.08
CA ARG A 28 3.30 0.66 16.04
C ARG A 28 3.72 -0.29 14.91
N VAL A 29 4.99 -0.70 14.85
CA VAL A 29 5.52 -1.57 13.79
C VAL A 29 5.52 -3.03 14.26
N HIS A 30 4.75 -3.85 13.56
CA HIS A 30 4.68 -5.29 13.76
C HIS A 30 5.37 -6.00 12.60
N VAL A 31 6.40 -6.79 12.91
CA VAL A 31 7.16 -7.54 11.90
C VAL A 31 6.71 -8.99 11.89
N LEU A 32 6.27 -9.47 10.74
CA LEU A 32 6.01 -10.89 10.46
C LEU A 32 7.11 -11.40 9.53
N THR A 33 7.54 -12.64 9.70
CA THR A 33 8.56 -13.26 8.84
C THR A 33 8.08 -14.61 8.33
N THR A 34 8.27 -14.82 7.03
CA THR A 34 7.88 -16.04 6.32
C THR A 34 9.05 -16.55 5.48
N ALA A 35 8.89 -17.74 4.90
CA ALA A 35 9.94 -18.42 4.15
C ALA A 35 9.75 -18.34 2.61
N GLY A 36 9.18 -17.25 2.09
CA GLY A 36 8.93 -17.06 0.65
C GLY A 36 7.55 -17.59 0.21
N ILE A 37 6.47 -17.06 0.78
CA ILE A 37 5.07 -17.43 0.47
C ILE A 37 4.48 -16.64 -0.71
N GLY A 38 5.22 -15.67 -1.24
CA GLY A 38 4.84 -14.80 -2.35
C GLY A 38 4.02 -13.58 -1.91
N LEU A 39 4.07 -12.53 -2.73
CA LEU A 39 3.52 -11.20 -2.45
C LEU A 39 2.04 -11.21 -2.04
N SER A 40 1.18 -11.91 -2.80
CA SER A 40 -0.25 -11.98 -2.48
C SER A 40 -0.51 -12.67 -1.14
N SER A 41 0.23 -13.74 -0.83
CA SER A 41 0.10 -14.46 0.44
C SER A 41 0.63 -13.63 1.60
N ALA A 42 1.73 -12.88 1.40
CA ALA A 42 2.29 -11.94 2.37
C ALA A 42 1.29 -10.82 2.70
N ARG A 43 0.69 -10.18 1.68
CA ARG A 43 -0.36 -9.17 1.89
C ARG A 43 -1.57 -9.74 2.63
N ASN A 44 -2.04 -10.92 2.23
CA ASN A 44 -3.13 -11.60 2.92
C ASN A 44 -2.79 -11.95 4.39
N LEU A 45 -1.54 -12.28 4.67
CA LEU A 45 -1.05 -12.49 6.04
C LEU A 45 -1.11 -11.20 6.85
N ALA A 46 -0.65 -10.08 6.29
CA ALA A 46 -0.71 -8.77 6.94
C ALA A 46 -2.16 -8.33 7.23
N ILE A 47 -3.04 -8.45 6.23
CA ILE A 47 -4.46 -8.08 6.36
C ILE A 47 -5.15 -8.88 7.48
N ARG A 48 -4.84 -10.17 7.63
CA ARG A 48 -5.40 -10.99 8.73
C ARG A 48 -4.88 -10.59 10.11
N HIS A 49 -3.72 -9.95 10.20
CA HIS A 49 -3.15 -9.45 11.45
C HIS A 49 -3.56 -8.01 11.77
N ALA A 50 -4.05 -7.27 10.77
CA ALA A 50 -4.46 -5.88 10.94
C ALA A 50 -5.69 -5.76 11.84
N ALA A 51 -5.65 -4.77 12.74
CA ALA A 51 -6.74 -4.38 13.61
C ALA A 51 -7.43 -3.08 13.15
N GLY A 52 -6.86 -2.37 12.17
CA GLY A 52 -7.44 -1.16 11.58
C GLY A 52 -8.66 -1.40 10.69
N ASP A 53 -9.58 -0.44 10.67
CA ASP A 53 -10.79 -0.47 9.81
C ASP A 53 -10.46 -0.22 8.33
N LEU A 54 -9.30 0.36 8.04
CA LEU A 54 -8.83 0.70 6.71
C LEU A 54 -7.45 0.07 6.48
N ILE A 55 -7.26 -0.49 5.28
CA ILE A 55 -5.99 -1.06 4.83
C ILE A 55 -5.39 -0.12 3.79
N ALA A 56 -4.11 0.21 3.96
CA ALA A 56 -3.31 0.93 2.99
C ALA A 56 -2.04 0.12 2.70
N ILE A 57 -1.76 -0.14 1.42
CA ILE A 57 -0.69 -1.03 0.96
C ILE A 57 0.47 -0.18 0.41
N LEU A 58 1.69 -0.48 0.88
CA LEU A 58 2.94 0.11 0.42
C LEU A 58 3.94 -1.02 0.16
N ASP A 59 4.56 -1.01 -1.01
CA ASP A 59 5.60 -1.98 -1.36
C ASP A 59 6.96 -1.55 -0.80
N GLY A 60 7.85 -2.52 -0.61
CA GLY A 60 9.11 -2.32 0.14
C GLY A 60 10.13 -1.43 -0.57
N ASP A 61 9.95 -1.21 -1.87
CA ASP A 61 10.75 -0.40 -2.78
C ASP A 61 10.08 0.93 -3.16
N ASP A 62 8.88 1.21 -2.62
CA ASP A 62 8.10 2.41 -2.90
C ASP A 62 8.15 3.44 -1.77
N PHE A 63 7.77 4.68 -2.12
CA PHE A 63 7.50 5.76 -1.18
C PHE A 63 6.12 6.36 -1.41
N TRP A 64 5.50 6.85 -0.33
CA TRP A 64 4.29 7.67 -0.41
C TRP A 64 4.63 9.15 -0.35
N ALA A 65 3.88 9.96 -1.10
CA ALA A 65 3.82 11.39 -0.87
C ALA A 65 3.29 11.68 0.55
N GLU A 66 3.82 12.73 1.17
CA GLU A 66 3.53 13.07 2.58
C GLU A 66 2.03 13.24 2.87
N ASP A 67 1.27 13.72 1.89
CA ASP A 67 -0.16 14.03 2.01
C ASP A 67 -1.09 12.93 1.47
N LYS A 68 -0.55 11.78 1.03
CA LYS A 68 -1.33 10.70 0.38
C LYS A 68 -2.49 10.23 1.25
N LEU A 69 -2.21 9.83 2.50
CA LEU A 69 -3.24 9.28 3.39
C LEU A 69 -4.26 10.34 3.79
N GLU A 70 -3.83 11.59 4.03
CA GLU A 70 -4.74 12.69 4.37
C GLU A 70 -5.76 12.92 3.24
N ARG A 71 -5.29 13.01 2.00
CA ARG A 71 -6.15 13.17 0.82
C ARG A 71 -7.12 12.00 0.64
N GLN A 72 -6.65 10.76 0.83
CA GLN A 72 -7.50 9.58 0.69
C GLN A 72 -8.56 9.50 1.80
N LEU A 73 -8.20 9.82 3.03
CA LEU A 73 -9.13 9.84 4.17
C LEU A 73 -10.17 10.94 4.03
N ALA A 74 -9.82 12.11 3.49
CA ALA A 74 -10.79 13.17 3.21
C ALA A 74 -11.90 12.70 2.26
N VAL A 75 -11.56 11.88 1.25
CA VAL A 75 -12.55 11.29 0.33
C VAL A 75 -13.46 10.29 1.07
N LEU A 76 -12.89 9.44 1.93
CA LEU A 76 -13.64 8.45 2.72
C LEU A 76 -14.54 9.09 3.78
N GLY A 77 -14.11 10.21 4.38
CA GLY A 77 -14.83 10.88 5.47
C GLY A 77 -16.07 11.68 5.04
N ASN A 78 -16.22 12.02 3.76
CA ASN A 78 -17.26 12.93 3.27
C ASN A 78 -18.63 12.26 2.99
N GLY A 79 -18.96 11.16 3.70
CA GLY A 79 -20.21 10.42 3.49
C GLY A 79 -20.28 9.63 2.18
N CYS A 80 -19.17 9.56 1.44
CA CYS A 80 -19.03 8.73 0.25
C CYS A 80 -18.91 7.26 0.65
N LYS A 81 -19.74 6.37 0.08
CA LYS A 81 -19.61 4.93 0.25
C LYS A 81 -18.59 4.35 -0.75
N ALA A 82 -17.34 4.76 -0.63
CA ALA A 82 -16.26 4.21 -1.45
C ALA A 82 -15.68 2.94 -0.81
N GLY A 83 -15.57 1.86 -1.59
CA GLY A 83 -14.89 0.62 -1.17
C GLY A 83 -13.37 0.63 -1.39
N LEU A 84 -12.87 1.55 -2.21
CA LEU A 84 -11.46 1.70 -2.56
C LEU A 84 -11.19 3.17 -2.92
N VAL A 85 -10.07 3.71 -2.47
CA VAL A 85 -9.52 4.99 -2.91
C VAL A 85 -8.06 4.79 -3.30
N TYR A 86 -7.71 5.20 -4.51
CA TYR A 86 -6.36 5.13 -5.07
C TYR A 86 -6.09 6.41 -5.85
N GLY A 87 -4.88 6.60 -6.36
CA GLY A 87 -4.51 7.81 -7.07
C GLY A 87 -3.38 7.58 -8.06
N ASP A 88 -3.02 8.67 -8.72
CA ASP A 88 -1.87 8.73 -9.62
C ASP A 88 -0.58 8.34 -8.88
N PHE A 89 0.43 7.90 -9.62
CA PHE A 89 1.76 7.58 -9.08
C PHE A 89 2.86 8.17 -9.95
N VAL A 90 4.08 8.15 -9.43
CA VAL A 90 5.27 8.55 -10.16
C VAL A 90 6.14 7.32 -10.31
N ASP A 91 6.44 6.97 -11.55
CA ASP A 91 7.40 5.91 -11.87
C ASP A 91 8.79 6.54 -12.02
N PHE A 92 9.80 5.91 -11.42
CA PHE A 92 11.18 6.39 -11.43
C PHE A 92 12.13 5.22 -11.22
N SER A 93 13.33 5.30 -11.79
CA SER A 93 14.41 4.34 -11.53
C SER A 93 15.64 5.02 -10.92
N ALA A 94 15.80 6.33 -11.12
CA ALA A 94 16.88 7.09 -10.51
C ALA A 94 16.57 7.41 -9.04
N PRO A 95 17.57 7.35 -8.14
CA PRO A 95 17.38 7.60 -6.71
C PRO A 95 17.06 9.08 -6.40
N ASP A 96 17.26 9.99 -7.34
CA ASP A 96 17.02 11.43 -7.23
C ASP A 96 15.76 11.90 -7.97
N LEU A 97 14.96 10.97 -8.48
CA LEU A 97 13.74 11.25 -9.26
C LEU A 97 14.01 12.04 -10.56
N SER A 98 15.24 12.06 -11.06
CA SER A 98 15.59 12.79 -12.29
C SER A 98 14.89 12.24 -13.54
N ASP A 99 14.47 10.98 -13.51
CA ASP A 99 13.72 10.28 -14.56
C ASP A 99 12.24 10.11 -14.23
N ALA A 100 11.73 10.82 -13.22
CA ALA A 100 10.36 10.68 -12.75
C ALA A 100 9.32 10.94 -13.84
N LEU A 101 8.42 9.98 -14.02
CA LEU A 101 7.28 10.06 -14.92
C LEU A 101 5.98 9.98 -14.12
N HIS A 102 5.15 11.01 -14.26
CA HIS A 102 3.81 10.99 -13.69
C HIS A 102 2.89 10.07 -14.50
N VAL A 103 2.31 9.07 -13.82
CA VAL A 103 1.36 8.12 -14.40
C VAL A 103 -0.02 8.39 -13.85
N ALA A 104 -0.89 8.91 -14.72
CA ALA A 104 -2.28 9.18 -14.38
C ALA A 104 -3.10 7.88 -14.41
N VAL A 105 -3.86 7.64 -13.34
CA VAL A 105 -4.76 6.49 -13.27
C VAL A 105 -6.17 6.88 -13.73
N ARG A 106 -6.98 5.88 -14.08
CA ARG A 106 -8.39 6.12 -14.41
C ARG A 106 -9.12 6.71 -13.21
N ARG A 107 -10.08 7.58 -13.48
CA ARG A 107 -10.98 8.16 -12.49
C ARG A 107 -12.39 7.59 -12.69
N TYR A 108 -13.02 7.19 -11.60
CA TYR A 108 -14.38 6.65 -11.59
C TYR A 108 -15.35 7.68 -11.01
N ARG A 109 -16.57 7.71 -11.56
CA ARG A 109 -17.66 8.55 -11.05
C ARG A 109 -18.58 7.75 -10.13
N ALA A 110 -19.17 8.42 -9.16
CA ALA A 110 -20.08 7.77 -8.20
C ALA A 110 -21.37 7.22 -8.84
N ASP A 111 -21.77 7.75 -9.99
CA ASP A 111 -22.93 7.29 -10.78
C ASP A 111 -22.61 6.12 -11.72
N GLN A 112 -21.33 5.74 -11.85
CA GLN A 112 -20.92 4.63 -12.70
C GLN A 112 -21.23 3.28 -12.02
N CYS A 113 -21.87 2.38 -12.73
CA CYS A 113 -22.09 1.01 -12.28
C CYS A 113 -20.82 0.16 -12.43
N ASP A 114 -20.69 -0.90 -11.64
CA ASP A 114 -19.61 -1.90 -11.75
C ASP A 114 -18.18 -1.34 -11.68
N THR A 115 -17.97 -0.25 -10.93
CA THR A 115 -16.66 0.44 -10.83
C THR A 115 -15.55 -0.47 -10.31
N LEU A 116 -15.81 -1.27 -9.27
CA LEU A 116 -14.82 -2.22 -8.74
C LEU A 116 -14.46 -3.31 -9.77
N ARG A 117 -15.45 -3.87 -10.47
CA ARG A 117 -15.19 -4.86 -11.52
C ARG A 117 -14.39 -4.26 -12.67
N THR A 118 -14.77 -3.06 -13.10
CA THR A 118 -14.07 -2.32 -14.17
C THR A 118 -12.63 -2.04 -13.76
N TYR A 119 -12.42 -1.61 -12.51
CA TYR A 119 -11.09 -1.44 -11.94
C TYR A 119 -10.30 -2.74 -12.09
N PHE A 120 -10.73 -3.85 -11.50
CA PHE A 120 -9.95 -5.09 -11.55
C PHE A 120 -9.71 -5.67 -12.95
N LEU A 121 -10.55 -5.35 -13.94
CA LEU A 121 -10.39 -5.85 -15.30
C LEU A 121 -9.55 -4.93 -16.21
N LEU A 122 -9.62 -3.62 -16.00
CA LEU A 122 -9.11 -2.62 -16.96
C LEU A 122 -8.07 -1.66 -16.39
N ASP A 123 -7.98 -1.53 -15.07
CA ASP A 123 -7.00 -0.65 -14.39
C ASP A 123 -6.27 -1.33 -13.20
N GLY A 124 -6.75 -2.49 -12.76
CA GLY A 124 -6.32 -3.19 -11.55
C GLY A 124 -4.87 -3.65 -11.68
N PRO A 125 -4.14 -3.74 -10.55
CA PRO A 125 -2.91 -2.97 -10.37
C PRO A 125 -1.71 -3.52 -11.14
N ILE A 126 -0.67 -2.69 -11.31
CA ILE A 126 0.67 -3.17 -10.93
C ILE A 126 0.53 -3.44 -9.42
N ILE A 127 0.39 -4.71 -9.06
CA ILE A 127 0.38 -5.17 -7.67
C ILE A 127 1.76 -5.70 -7.35
#